data_AF-A0A843JRK2-F1
#
_entry.id   AF-A0A843JRK2-F1
#
_cell.length_a   1.000
_cell.length_b   1.000
_cell.length_c   1.000
_cell.angle_alpha   90.00
_cell.angle_beta   90.00
_cell.angle_gamma   90.00
#
_symmetry.space_group_name_H-M   'P 1'
#
loop_
_entity.id
_entity.type
_entity.pdbx_description
1 polymer ?
#
loop_
_entity_poly.entity_id
_entity_poly.type
_entity_poly.pdbx_seq_one_letter_code
_entity_poly.pdbx_strand_id
1 'polypeptide(L)'
;MLELASAYSYLTTETPAEINPILEITNHDGSVLYQKKVVEKEEKIPVGVKYLIWNILSDVNNRIVGWVNKFNVSGLTYALKT
;
A
#
# COMPACT_ATOMS: atom_id res chain seq x y z
N MET A 1 0.75 -12.64 -1.88
CA MET A 1 -0.13 -11.52 -1.48
C MET A 1 0.63 -10.40 -0.77
N LEU A 2 1.38 -10.66 0.31
CA LEU A 2 2.17 -9.62 0.99
C LEU A 2 3.24 -8.98 0.09
N GLU A 3 3.88 -9.76 -0.78
CA GLU A 3 4.83 -9.24 -1.77
C GLU A 3 4.17 -8.27 -2.75
N LEU A 4 2.96 -8.59 -3.22
CA LEU A 4 2.17 -7.71 -4.09
C LEU A 4 1.77 -6.43 -3.35
N ALA A 5 1.27 -6.53 -2.11
CA ALA A 5 0.99 -5.36 -1.28
C ALA A 5 2.25 -4.50 -1.06
N SER A 6 3.40 -5.13 -0.87
CA SER A 6 4.69 -4.44 -0.77
C SER A 6 5.14 -3.83 -2.10
N ALA A 7 4.68 -4.33 -3.25
CA ALA A 7 4.94 -3.69 -4.54
C ALA A 7 4.07 -2.43 -4.69
N TYR A 8 2.80 -2.48 -4.27
CA TYR A 8 1.92 -1.32 -4.31
C TYR A 8 2.33 -0.20 -3.33
N SER A 9 3.06 -0.49 -2.25
CA SER A 9 3.54 0.57 -1.35
C SER A 9 4.47 1.56 -2.06
N TYR A 10 5.28 1.10 -3.02
CA TYR A 10 6.09 1.97 -3.88
C TYR A 10 5.26 2.94 -4.73
N LEU A 11 4.00 2.60 -5.01
CA LEU A 11 3.11 3.43 -5.82
C LEU A 11 2.30 4.44 -4.99
N THR A 12 2.19 4.24 -3.67
CA THR A 12 1.24 4.98 -2.83
C THR A 12 1.89 5.85 -1.76
N THR A 13 3.16 5.64 -1.41
CA THR A 13 3.88 6.45 -0.40
C THR A 13 5.29 6.78 -0.85
N GLU A 14 5.80 7.97 -0.53
CA GLU A 14 7.19 8.38 -0.81
C GLU A 14 8.21 7.60 0.04
N THR A 15 7.78 7.04 1.16
CA THR A 15 8.61 6.24 2.08
C THR A 15 8.06 4.81 2.18
N PRO A 16 8.28 3.97 1.16
CA PRO A 16 7.86 2.57 1.23
C PRO A 16 8.59 1.89 2.39
N ALA A 17 7.89 1.04 3.14
CA ALA A 17 8.46 0.35 4.30
C ALA A 17 8.20 -1.16 4.25
N GLU A 18 8.95 -1.93 5.05
CA GLU A 18 8.70 -3.35 5.24
C GLU A 18 7.34 -3.61 5.91
N ILE A 19 6.56 -4.49 5.28
CA ILE A 19 5.29 -4.93 5.84
C ILE A 19 5.59 -5.97 6.92
N ASN A 20 5.41 -5.55 8.17
CA ASN A 20 5.41 -6.44 9.32
C ASN A 20 4.05 -6.34 10.06
N PRO A 21 3.29 -7.44 10.17
CA PRO A 21 1.99 -7.44 10.84
C PRO A 21 2.09 -7.43 12.37
N ILE A 22 3.24 -7.77 12.96
CA ILE A 22 3.45 -7.78 14.41
C ILE A 22 3.85 -6.38 14.86
N LEU A 23 3.05 -5.76 15.74
CA LEU A 23 3.33 -4.43 16.29
C LEU A 23 4.17 -4.49 17.57
N GLU A 24 3.77 -5.36 18.50
CA GLU A 24 4.42 -5.49 19.79
C GLU A 24 4.20 -6.92 20.31
N ILE A 25 5.19 -7.45 21.03
CA ILE A 25 5.07 -8.68 21.79
C ILE A 25 5.44 -8.34 23.22
N THR A 26 4.53 -8.59 24.15
CA THR A 26 4.76 -8.44 25.58
C THR A 26 4.77 -9.80 26.27
N ASN A 27 5.54 -9.87 27.35
CA ASN A 27 5.54 -11.01 28.24
C ASN A 27 4.37 -10.90 29.24
N HIS A 28 4.05 -11.98 29.95
CA HIS A 28 2.96 -12.04 30.93
C HIS A 28 3.05 -11.00 32.06
N ASP A 29 4.25 -10.52 32.37
CA ASP A 29 4.54 -9.48 33.37
C ASP A 29 4.41 -8.05 32.82
N GLY A 30 4.06 -7.90 31.54
CA GLY A 30 3.94 -6.61 30.85
C GLY A 30 5.25 -6.08 30.27
N SER A 31 6.38 -6.79 30.41
CA SER A 31 7.64 -6.38 29.78
C SER A 31 7.59 -6.54 28.26
N VAL A 32 8.13 -5.56 27.53
CA VAL A 32 8.16 -5.58 26.05
C VAL A 32 9.31 -6.45 25.57
N LEU A 33 8.99 -7.54 24.86
CA LEU A 33 9.96 -8.45 24.24
C LEU A 33 10.32 -8.03 22.82
N TYR A 34 9.34 -7.44 22.12
CA TYR A 34 9.50 -6.97 20.75
C TYR A 34 8.61 -5.75 20.55
N GLN A 35 9.15 -4.74 19.87
CA GLN A 35 8.36 -3.62 19.37
C GLN A 35 8.77 -3.35 17.93
N LYS A 36 7.78 -3.18 17.05
CA LYS A 36 7.99 -2.92 15.63
C LYS A 36 8.73 -1.61 15.46
N LYS A 37 9.84 -1.67 14.74
CA LYS A 37 10.53 -0.50 14.21
C LYS A 37 10.19 -0.37 12.73
N VAL A 38 10.00 0.86 12.27
CA VAL A 38 9.83 1.13 10.84
C VAL A 38 11.17 0.89 10.15
N VAL A 39 11.16 0.00 9.17
CA VAL A 39 12.30 -0.24 8.28
C VAL A 39 11.89 0.29 6.91
N GLU A 40 12.42 1.46 6.57
CA GLU A 40 12.20 2.07 5.26
C GLU A 40 12.93 1.28 4.17
N LYS A 41 12.32 1.23 2.99
CA LYS A 41 12.89 0.66 1.78
C LYS A 41 13.36 1.79 0.89
N GLU A 42 14.45 1.53 0.19
CA GLU A 42 14.89 2.40 -0.89
C GLU A 42 13.78 2.50 -1.95
N GLU A 43 13.39 3.74 -2.30
CA GLU A 43 12.43 4.02 -3.37
C GLU A 43 13.00 3.54 -4.71
N LYS A 44 12.19 2.79 -5.45
CA LYS A 44 12.59 2.13 -6.71
C LYS A 44 11.96 2.76 -7.94
N ILE A 45 10.94 3.60 -7.76
CA ILE A 45 10.14 4.16 -8.85
C ILE A 45 10.30 5.68 -8.86
N PRO A 46 10.78 6.28 -9.96
CA PRO A 46 10.81 7.72 -10.10
C PRO A 46 9.43 8.35 -9.93
N VAL A 47 9.36 9.51 -9.29
CA VAL A 47 8.10 10.20 -8.93
C VAL A 47 7.19 10.42 -10.14
N GLY A 48 7.74 10.83 -11.29
CA GLY A 48 6.96 11.04 -12.51
C GLY A 48 6.31 9.75 -13.05
N VAL A 49 7.03 8.62 -12.96
CA VAL A 49 6.52 7.30 -13.38
C VAL A 49 5.40 6.86 -12.44
N LYS A 50 5.60 7.04 -11.13
CA LYS A 50 4.59 6.76 -10.10
C LYS A 50 3.30 7.54 -10.32
N TYR A 51 3.41 8.83 -10.61
CA TYR A 51 2.25 9.68 -10.93
C TYR A 51 1.47 9.16 -12.14
N LEU A 52 2.16 8.80 -13.23
CA LEU A 52 1.52 8.27 -14.43
C LEU A 52 0.81 6.94 -14.15
N ILE A 53 1.48 6.01 -13.47
CA ILE A 53 0.89 4.71 -13.10
C ILE A 53 -0.34 4.92 -12.23
N TRP A 54 -0.26 5.79 -11.23
CA TRP A 54 -1.38 6.07 -10.34
C TRP A 54 -2.59 6.61 -11.11
N ASN A 55 -2.39 7.57 -12.02
CA ASN A 55 -3.48 8.11 -12.84
C ASN A 55 -4.14 7.02 -13.69
N ILE A 56 -3.35 6.19 -14.37
CA ILE A 56 -3.87 5.09 -15.21
C ILE A 56 -4.70 4.12 -14.37
N LEU A 57 -4.18 3.70 -13.21
CA LEU A 57 -4.86 2.73 -12.35
C LEU A 57 -6.06 3.30 -11.61
N SER A 58 -6.09 4.62 -11.41
CA SER A 58 -7.17 5.31 -10.71
C SER A 58 -8.38 5.65 -11.59
N ASP A 59 -8.16 5.74 -12.90
CA ASP A 59 -9.20 6.05 -13.87
C ASP A 59 -10.30 4.98 -13.87
N VAL A 60 -11.53 5.44 -13.66
CA VAL A 60 -12.73 4.61 -13.66
C VAL A 60 -12.94 3.90 -15.01
N ASN A 61 -12.54 4.52 -16.11
CA ASN A 61 -12.68 3.96 -17.46
C ASN A 61 -11.71 2.78 -17.71
N ASN A 62 -10.59 2.74 -16.97
CA ASN A 62 -9.63 1.65 -17.05
C ASN A 62 -10.00 0.46 -16.14
N ARG A 63 -11.09 0.58 -15.37
CA ARG A 63 -11.52 -0.48 -14.47
C ARG A 63 -12.16 -1.63 -15.25
N ILE A 64 -12.04 -2.82 -14.67
CA ILE A 64 -12.70 -4.01 -15.19
C ILE A 64 -14.22 -3.82 -15.15
N VAL A 65 -14.90 -4.32 -16.18
CA VAL A 65 -16.36 -4.29 -16.28
C VAL A 65 -17.00 -4.84 -15.00
N GLY A 66 -17.92 -4.06 -14.41
CA GLY A 66 -18.60 -4.40 -13.16
C GLY A 66 -17.89 -3.94 -11.88
N TRP A 67 -16.66 -3.43 -11.94
CA TRP A 67 -15.96 -2.87 -10.77
C TRP A 67 -16.32 -1.41 -10.52
N VAL A 68 -16.71 -0.68 -11.56
CA VAL A 68 -17.10 0.74 -11.49
C VAL A 68 -18.13 1.00 -10.38
N ASN A 69 -19.13 0.12 -10.26
CA ASN A 69 -20.20 0.26 -9.27
C ASN A 69 -19.89 -0.41 -7.92
N LYS A 70 -18.80 -1.18 -7.82
CA LYS A 70 -18.42 -1.92 -6.59
C LYS A 70 -17.34 -1.22 -5.78
N PHE A 71 -16.45 -0.50 -6.46
CA PHE A 71 -15.33 0.23 -5.85
C PHE A 71 -15.49 1.74 -6.06
N ASN A 72 -16.63 2.27 -5.62
CA ASN A 72 -16.93 3.69 -5.64
C ASN A 72 -17.38 4.13 -4.26
N VAL A 73 -16.47 4.73 -3.50
CA VAL A 73 -16.76 5.32 -2.20
C VAL A 73 -16.59 6.82 -2.36
N SER A 74 -17.63 7.57 -1.98
CA SER A 74 -17.65 9.02 -2.12
C SER A 74 -16.43 9.65 -1.44
N GLY A 75 -15.74 10.54 -2.16
CA GLY A 75 -14.55 11.23 -1.67
C GLY A 75 -13.24 10.42 -1.72
N LEU A 76 -13.27 9.16 -2.18
CA LEU A 76 -12.08 8.31 -2.28
C LEU A 76 -11.77 7.95 -3.74
N THR A 77 -10.49 8.01 -4.08
CA THR A 77 -9.97 7.56 -5.37
C THR A 77 -9.16 6.28 -5.17
N TYR A 78 -9.49 5.26 -5.95
CA TYR A 78 -8.86 3.94 -5.87
C TYR A 78 -8.06 3.63 -7.12
N ALA A 79 -6.78 3.34 -6.94
CA ALA A 79 -5.92 2.75 -7.97
C ALA A 79 -6.02 1.21 -7.89
N LEU A 80 -6.56 0.57 -8.93
CA LEU A 80 -6.92 -0.85 -8.90
C LEU A 80 -6.31 -1.61 -10.08
N LYS A 81 -5.85 -2.84 -9.83
CA LYS A 81 -5.37 -3.76 -10.89
C LYS A 81 -5.48 -5.21 -10.42
N THR A 82 -5.84 -6.10 -11.35
CA THR A 82 -5.84 -7.56 -11.19
C THR A 82 -4.57 -8.21 -11.68
#